data_AF-A0A7X3ACJ6-F1
#
_entry.id   AF-A0A7X3ACJ6-F1
#
_cell.length_a   1.000
_cell.length_b   1.000
_cell.length_c   1.000
_cell.angle_alpha   90.00
_cell.angle_beta   90.00
_cell.angle_gamma   90.00
#
_symmetry.space_group_name_H-M   'P 1'
#
loop_
_entity.id
_entity.type
_entity.pdbx_description
1 polymer ?
#
loop_
_entity_poly.entity_id
_entity_poly.type
_entity_poly.pdbx_seq_one_letter_code
_entity_poly.pdbx_strand_id
1 'polypeptide(L)'
;MIKNMIKASVVVSALALFFGTSNYITEAATYNYTNQDVTSYVSLVGKKTFHGTTPTQYYTAAVHPVTCGKATSGTILPYGTQIYTDQELSAPGSEEGYLDGFLVEDMGDVNCTRKVTPPFGGTARKLTSHWFDVYYGLNTTTNTSNALTFGTKFNIDYTAYTP
;
A
#
# COMPACT_ATOMS: atom_id res chain seq x y z
N MET A 1 -68.25 52.42 23.30
CA MET A 1 -66.83 52.66 23.67
C MET A 1 -66.02 51.43 23.29
N ILE A 2 -65.23 51.54 22.22
CA ILE A 2 -64.40 50.47 21.65
C ILE A 2 -63.09 50.41 22.44
N LYS A 3 -62.76 49.25 23.02
CA LYS A 3 -61.40 48.98 23.51
C LYS A 3 -60.75 47.95 22.60
N ASN A 4 -59.91 48.47 21.71
CA ASN A 4 -58.79 47.74 21.11
C ASN A 4 -57.94 47.12 22.22
N MET A 5 -57.35 45.95 22.00
CA MET A 5 -55.93 45.72 22.30
C MET A 5 -55.42 44.35 21.81
N ILE A 6 -54.51 44.46 20.85
CA ILE A 6 -53.20 43.79 20.74
C ILE A 6 -53.19 42.27 20.53
N LYS A 7 -52.96 41.89 19.26
CA LYS A 7 -52.47 40.58 18.84
C LYS A 7 -51.01 40.42 19.30
N ALA A 8 -50.73 39.45 20.15
CA ALA A 8 -49.36 39.05 20.50
C ALA A 8 -48.84 38.07 19.43
N SER A 9 -47.93 38.55 18.57
CA SER A 9 -47.17 37.68 17.66
C SER A 9 -46.05 36.99 18.44
N VAL A 10 -46.18 35.66 18.61
CA VAL A 10 -45.11 34.81 19.15
C VAL A 10 -44.14 34.49 18.02
N VAL A 11 -42.97 35.14 18.03
CA VAL A 11 -41.85 34.80 17.14
C VAL A 11 -41.15 33.58 17.73
N VAL A 12 -41.46 32.40 17.19
CA VAL A 12 -40.75 31.15 17.53
C VAL A 12 -39.39 31.19 16.83
N SER A 13 -38.33 31.49 17.56
CA SER A 13 -36.95 31.36 17.08
C SER A 13 -36.59 29.88 16.98
N ALA A 14 -36.42 29.40 15.76
CA ALA A 14 -35.90 28.06 15.47
C ALA A 14 -34.41 28.01 15.84
N LEU A 15 -34.10 27.43 17.01
CA LEU A 15 -32.75 27.12 17.42
C LEU A 15 -32.25 25.92 16.61
N ALA A 16 -31.61 26.18 15.47
CA ALA A 16 -30.95 25.15 14.68
C ALA A 16 -29.73 24.60 15.46
N LEU A 17 -29.87 23.40 16.00
CA LEU A 17 -28.76 22.61 16.52
C LEU A 17 -27.83 22.26 15.35
N PHE A 18 -26.76 23.04 15.19
CA PHE A 18 -25.62 22.66 14.37
C PHE A 18 -24.96 21.44 15.02
N PHE A 19 -25.33 20.25 14.57
CA PHE A 19 -24.53 19.04 14.78
C PHE A 19 -23.21 19.25 14.02
N GLY A 20 -22.21 19.78 14.72
CA GLY A 20 -20.86 19.91 14.20
C GLY A 20 -20.37 18.52 13.81
N THR A 21 -20.23 18.27 12.52
CA THR A 21 -19.52 17.10 12.01
C THR A 21 -18.06 17.28 12.37
N SER A 22 -17.61 16.61 13.43
CA SER A 22 -16.19 16.51 13.75
C SER A 22 -15.50 15.78 12.60
N ASN A 23 -14.80 16.54 11.76
CA ASN A 23 -13.86 15.97 10.79
C ASN A 23 -12.71 15.36 11.60
N TYR A 24 -12.78 14.06 11.86
CA TYR A 24 -11.64 13.32 12.39
C TYR A 24 -10.60 13.25 11.28
N ILE A 25 -9.54 14.06 11.39
CA ILE A 25 -8.32 13.85 10.62
C ILE A 25 -7.68 12.62 11.25
N THR A 26 -7.84 11.45 10.61
CA THR A 26 -7.07 10.27 10.99
C THR A 26 -5.62 10.52 10.57
N GLU A 27 -4.75 10.70 11.57
CA GLU A 27 -3.31 10.76 11.31
C GLU A 27 -2.85 9.41 10.76
N ALA A 28 -2.12 9.43 9.64
CA ALA A 28 -1.55 8.23 9.07
C ALA A 28 -0.58 7.60 10.08
N ALA A 29 -0.82 6.32 10.43
CA ALA A 29 0.08 5.62 11.34
C ALA A 29 1.40 5.30 10.62
N THR A 30 2.51 5.47 11.34
CA THR A 30 3.86 5.26 10.80
C THR A 30 4.48 4.05 11.48
N TYR A 31 5.00 3.11 10.68
CA TYR A 31 5.68 1.91 11.15
C TYR A 31 7.04 1.79 10.49
N ASN A 32 8.04 1.35 11.26
CA ASN A 32 9.38 1.08 10.77
C ASN A 32 9.62 -0.43 10.74
N TYR A 33 10.09 -0.94 9.61
CA TYR A 33 10.41 -2.34 9.43
C TYR A 33 11.88 -2.47 9.05
N THR A 34 12.60 -3.32 9.76
CA THR A 34 14.03 -3.56 9.51
C THR A 34 14.27 -4.95 8.97
N ASN A 35 15.34 -5.13 8.20
CA ASN A 35 15.82 -6.41 7.68
C ASN A 35 14.77 -7.15 6.83
N GLN A 36 14.05 -6.43 5.97
CA GLN A 36 13.04 -7.03 5.09
C GLN A 36 13.65 -7.48 3.76
N ASP A 37 12.99 -8.46 3.14
CA ASP A 37 13.27 -8.84 1.76
C ASP A 37 12.44 -7.98 0.81
N VAL A 38 12.99 -7.66 -0.36
CA VAL A 38 12.26 -7.05 -1.47
C VAL A 38 12.51 -7.86 -2.72
N THR A 39 11.47 -8.16 -3.48
CA THR A 39 11.59 -8.84 -4.78
C THR A 39 10.92 -8.04 -5.88
N SER A 40 10.97 -8.57 -7.10
CA SER A 40 10.22 -8.05 -8.23
C SER A 40 9.37 -9.11 -8.92
N TYR A 41 8.27 -8.69 -9.54
CA TYR A 41 7.43 -9.52 -10.38
C TYR A 41 6.99 -8.81 -11.66
N VAL A 42 6.52 -9.60 -12.64
CA VAL A 42 5.85 -9.10 -13.85
C VAL A 42 4.45 -9.70 -13.94
N SER A 43 3.56 -9.08 -14.71
CA SER A 43 2.18 -9.57 -14.87
C SER A 43 1.77 -9.68 -16.33
N LEU A 44 0.73 -10.47 -16.59
CA LEU A 44 0.11 -10.53 -17.92
C LEU A 44 -0.75 -9.28 -18.16
N VAL A 45 -0.97 -8.96 -19.44
CA VAL A 45 -1.83 -7.84 -19.85
C VAL A 45 -3.23 -7.98 -19.26
N GLY A 46 -3.77 -6.85 -18.78
CA GLY A 46 -5.15 -6.75 -18.29
C GLY A 46 -5.39 -7.32 -16.89
N LYS A 47 -4.35 -7.82 -16.21
CA LYS A 47 -4.46 -8.25 -14.82
C LYS A 47 -4.58 -7.04 -13.88
N LYS A 48 -5.50 -7.15 -12.93
CA LYS A 48 -5.70 -6.19 -11.85
C LYS A 48 -4.96 -6.66 -10.61
N THR A 49 -4.60 -5.71 -9.76
CA THR A 49 -4.10 -5.99 -8.41
C THR A 49 -5.18 -6.65 -7.56
N PHE A 50 -4.79 -7.21 -6.41
CA PHE A 50 -5.73 -7.71 -5.40
C PHE A 50 -6.82 -6.68 -5.03
N HIS A 51 -6.48 -5.39 -4.96
CA HIS A 51 -7.42 -4.31 -4.67
C HIS A 51 -8.18 -3.78 -5.90
N GLY A 52 -8.03 -4.42 -7.07
CA GLY A 52 -8.80 -4.11 -8.28
C GLY A 52 -8.26 -2.94 -9.10
N THR A 53 -7.11 -2.38 -8.75
CA THR A 53 -6.46 -1.30 -9.49
C THR A 53 -5.64 -1.85 -10.67
N THR A 54 -5.29 -0.97 -11.61
CA THR A 54 -4.28 -1.29 -12.63
C THR A 54 -2.91 -1.06 -12.00
N PRO A 55 -2.01 -2.06 -11.95
CA PRO A 55 -0.71 -1.87 -11.34
C PRO A 55 0.14 -0.89 -12.16
N THR A 56 0.84 0.00 -11.46
CA THR A 56 1.76 0.99 -12.01
C THR A 56 3.19 0.47 -11.95
N GLN A 57 3.85 0.40 -13.10
CA GLN A 57 5.21 -0.12 -13.22
C GLN A 57 6.18 0.65 -12.29
N TYR A 58 6.99 -0.11 -11.57
CA TYR A 58 7.95 0.27 -10.52
C TYR A 58 7.37 0.86 -9.24
N TYR A 59 6.06 1.11 -9.16
CA TYR A 59 5.44 1.77 -8.02
C TYR A 59 4.53 0.85 -7.21
N THR A 60 3.75 0.00 -7.88
CA THR A 60 2.86 -0.95 -7.19
C THR A 60 3.68 -2.00 -6.45
N ALA A 61 3.37 -2.16 -5.17
CA ALA A 61 3.89 -3.19 -4.29
C ALA A 61 2.82 -4.25 -3.99
N ALA A 62 3.21 -5.52 -4.10
CA ALA A 62 2.47 -6.66 -3.57
C ALA A 62 3.04 -7.07 -2.22
N VAL A 63 2.19 -7.34 -1.23
CA VAL A 63 2.63 -7.77 0.11
C VAL A 63 1.97 -9.09 0.52
N HIS A 64 2.43 -9.71 1.60
CA HIS A 64 1.78 -10.89 2.15
C HIS A 64 0.32 -10.61 2.58
N PRO A 65 -0.54 -11.64 2.64
CA PRO A 65 -1.82 -11.52 3.33
C PRO A 65 -1.64 -11.33 4.84
N VAL A 66 -2.64 -10.77 5.52
CA VAL A 66 -2.68 -10.72 7.00
C VAL A 66 -2.57 -12.12 7.59
N THR A 67 -3.21 -13.10 6.95
CA THR A 67 -3.14 -14.52 7.33
C THR A 67 -2.69 -15.37 6.15
N CYS A 68 -1.51 -15.97 6.27
CA CYS A 68 -0.98 -16.92 5.28
C CYS A 68 -1.98 -18.04 4.97
N GLY A 69 -2.17 -18.33 3.69
CA GLY A 69 -3.14 -19.29 3.17
C GLY A 69 -4.57 -18.75 3.03
N LYS A 70 -4.84 -17.49 3.42
CA LYS A 70 -6.17 -16.87 3.35
C LYS A 70 -6.13 -15.55 2.59
N ALA A 71 -6.32 -15.61 1.28
CA ALA A 71 -6.37 -14.43 0.41
C ALA A 71 -7.47 -13.42 0.81
N THR A 72 -8.55 -13.87 1.44
CA THR A 72 -9.64 -13.01 1.92
C THR A 72 -9.33 -12.27 3.23
N SER A 73 -8.14 -12.47 3.81
CA SER A 73 -7.73 -11.78 5.05
C SER A 73 -7.28 -10.32 4.82
N GLY A 74 -7.20 -9.88 3.57
CA GLY A 74 -6.57 -8.61 3.22
C GLY A 74 -5.05 -8.70 3.26
N THR A 75 -4.38 -7.58 3.03
CA THR A 75 -2.92 -7.46 2.97
C THR A 75 -2.33 -7.06 4.33
N ILE A 76 -1.14 -7.56 4.65
CA ILE A 76 -0.48 -7.30 5.96
C ILE A 76 -0.17 -5.81 6.15
N LEU A 77 0.17 -5.12 5.07
CA LEU A 77 0.11 -3.66 4.99
C LEU A 77 -1.20 -3.28 4.29
N PRO A 78 -2.05 -2.43 4.87
CA PRO A 78 -3.32 -2.05 4.25
C PRO A 78 -3.16 -1.43 2.86
N TYR A 79 -4.18 -1.56 2.02
CA TYR A 79 -4.27 -0.85 0.75
C TYR A 79 -3.98 0.65 0.91
N GLY A 80 -3.18 1.21 0.00
CA GLY A 80 -2.81 2.62 0.03
C GLY A 80 -1.66 2.97 0.98
N THR A 81 -1.08 1.98 1.67
CA THR A 81 0.14 2.19 2.45
C THR A 81 1.28 2.63 1.53
N GLN A 82 1.92 3.74 1.87
CA GLN A 82 3.13 4.22 1.20
C GLN A 82 4.36 3.66 1.91
N ILE A 83 5.21 2.96 1.17
CA ILE A 83 6.47 2.36 1.65
C ILE A 83 7.62 3.23 1.13
N TYR A 84 8.52 3.66 2.02
CA TYR A 84 9.75 4.36 1.67
C TYR A 84 10.95 3.59 2.21
N THR A 85 11.77 3.05 1.32
CA THR A 85 12.97 2.30 1.68
C THR A 85 14.11 3.23 2.11
N ASP A 86 15.00 2.73 2.95
CA ASP A 86 16.20 3.45 3.41
C ASP A 86 17.29 3.58 2.34
N GLN A 87 17.16 2.81 1.26
CA GLN A 87 18.01 2.87 0.08
C GLN A 87 17.19 2.81 -1.21
N GLU A 88 17.72 3.43 -2.25
CA GLU A 88 17.13 3.41 -3.59
C GLU A 88 17.17 2.00 -4.22
N LEU A 89 16.09 1.64 -4.89
CA LEU A 89 15.92 0.36 -5.59
C LEU A 89 15.89 0.58 -7.10
N SER A 90 16.62 -0.25 -7.85
CA SER A 90 16.75 -0.15 -9.31
C SER A 90 15.40 -0.24 -10.03
N ALA A 91 15.01 0.85 -10.69
CA ALA A 91 13.81 0.97 -11.52
C ALA A 91 14.22 1.50 -12.92
N PRO A 92 14.83 0.67 -13.78
CA PRO A 92 15.55 1.13 -14.99
C PRO A 92 14.68 1.79 -16.07
N GLY A 93 13.35 1.78 -15.92
CA GLY A 93 12.45 2.54 -16.79
C GLY A 93 11.77 3.73 -16.10
N SER A 94 12.17 4.08 -14.88
CA SER A 94 11.86 5.38 -14.26
C SER A 94 12.81 6.46 -14.78
N GLU A 95 12.47 7.73 -14.58
CA GLU A 95 13.27 8.87 -15.04
C GLU A 95 14.70 8.86 -14.46
N GLU A 96 14.83 8.54 -13.17
CA GLU A 96 16.10 8.51 -12.46
C GLU A 96 16.77 7.13 -12.50
N GLY A 97 16.06 6.10 -12.97
CA GLY A 97 16.53 4.72 -12.98
C GLY A 97 16.42 4.01 -11.63
N TYR A 98 15.96 4.70 -10.59
CA TYR A 98 15.80 4.21 -9.23
C TYR A 98 14.57 4.82 -8.55
N LEU A 99 14.03 4.14 -7.53
CA LEU A 99 12.94 4.61 -6.67
C LEU A 99 13.14 4.10 -5.24
N ASP A 100 12.69 4.86 -4.26
CA ASP A 100 12.59 4.49 -2.85
C ASP A 100 11.13 4.39 -2.36
N GLY A 101 10.19 4.98 -3.10
CA GLY A 101 8.76 5.03 -2.78
C GLY A 101 7.91 4.01 -3.54
N PHE A 102 7.04 3.29 -2.81
CA PHE A 102 6.12 2.28 -3.35
C PHE A 102 4.74 2.37 -2.73
N LEU A 103 3.71 1.92 -3.44
CA LEU A 103 2.32 1.91 -2.98
C LEU A 103 1.77 0.50 -2.89
N VAL A 104 1.24 0.14 -1.72
CA VAL A 104 0.61 -1.17 -1.52
C VAL A 104 -0.75 -1.20 -2.21
N GLU A 105 -0.83 -1.95 -3.29
CA GLU A 105 -2.07 -2.16 -4.06
C GLU A 105 -2.37 -3.63 -4.32
N ASP A 106 -1.39 -4.53 -4.14
CA ASP A 106 -1.49 -5.92 -4.55
C ASP A 106 -1.16 -6.91 -3.42
N MET A 107 -1.48 -8.18 -3.64
CA MET A 107 -1.17 -9.28 -2.74
C MET A 107 -0.30 -10.33 -3.44
N GLY A 108 0.81 -10.69 -2.80
CA GLY A 108 1.75 -11.69 -3.27
C GLY A 108 1.94 -12.81 -2.25
N ASP A 109 2.55 -13.92 -2.70
CA ASP A 109 2.87 -15.10 -1.89
C ASP A 109 1.80 -15.43 -0.83
N VAL A 110 0.56 -15.66 -1.29
CA VAL A 110 -0.62 -15.88 -0.44
C VAL A 110 -0.39 -16.97 0.61
N ASN A 111 0.36 -18.01 0.28
CA ASN A 111 0.64 -19.12 1.19
C ASN A 111 1.84 -18.88 2.11
N CYS A 112 2.56 -17.76 1.95
CA CYS A 112 3.82 -17.48 2.63
C CYS A 112 4.81 -18.65 2.52
N THR A 113 4.99 -19.13 1.29
CA THR A 113 5.81 -20.33 0.99
C THR A 113 6.96 -20.05 0.06
N ARG A 114 7.00 -18.89 -0.60
CA ARG A 114 8.10 -18.53 -1.50
C ARG A 114 9.39 -18.47 -0.68
N LYS A 115 10.42 -19.11 -1.22
CA LYS A 115 11.75 -19.18 -0.61
C LYS A 115 12.72 -18.32 -1.38
N VAL A 116 13.63 -17.70 -0.63
CA VAL A 116 14.78 -16.96 -1.14
C VAL A 116 16.05 -17.51 -0.49
N THR A 117 17.14 -17.47 -1.23
CA THR A 117 18.46 -17.89 -0.77
C THR A 117 19.32 -16.64 -0.58
N PRO A 118 19.75 -16.31 0.64
CA PRO A 118 20.64 -15.18 0.87
C PRO A 118 21.94 -15.29 0.07
N PRO A 119 22.57 -14.16 -0.27
CA PRO A 119 23.88 -14.18 -0.92
C PRO A 119 24.92 -14.90 -0.05
N PHE A 120 25.99 -15.38 -0.67
CA PHE A 120 27.13 -16.04 -0.01
C PHE A 120 26.83 -17.40 0.65
N GLY A 121 25.86 -18.16 0.13
CA GLY A 121 25.66 -19.56 0.53
C GLY A 121 24.80 -19.76 1.77
N GLY A 122 23.92 -18.81 2.09
CA GLY A 122 22.93 -18.97 3.15
C GLY A 122 21.94 -20.12 2.86
N THR A 123 21.29 -20.64 3.91
CA THR A 123 20.21 -21.63 3.74
C THR A 123 18.97 -20.94 3.20
N ALA A 124 18.32 -21.56 2.21
CA ALA A 124 17.05 -21.08 1.67
C ALA A 124 15.99 -20.95 2.79
N ARG A 125 15.42 -19.76 2.93
CA ARG A 125 14.39 -19.43 3.92
C ARG A 125 13.17 -18.82 3.26
N LYS A 126 12.06 -18.75 3.98
CA LYS A 126 10.89 -17.99 3.53
C LYS A 126 11.23 -16.50 3.48
N LEU A 127 10.47 -15.76 2.67
CA LEU A 127 10.45 -14.31 2.69
C LEU A 127 10.13 -13.78 4.10
N THR A 128 10.63 -12.60 4.45
CA THR A 128 10.31 -11.94 5.71
C THR A 128 8.83 -11.57 5.80
N SER A 129 8.28 -11.47 7.02
CA SER A 129 6.85 -11.27 7.22
C SER A 129 6.31 -9.98 6.59
N HIS A 130 7.12 -8.92 6.50
CA HIS A 130 6.75 -7.66 5.87
C HIS A 130 7.58 -7.43 4.58
N TRP A 131 7.87 -8.51 3.85
CA TRP A 131 8.38 -8.45 2.48
C TRP A 131 7.39 -7.72 1.55
N PHE A 132 7.92 -7.12 0.49
CA PHE A 132 7.11 -6.66 -0.64
C PHE A 132 7.73 -7.00 -2.01
N ASP A 133 6.86 -7.18 -3.01
CA ASP A 133 7.19 -7.44 -4.42
C ASP A 133 6.90 -6.20 -5.27
N VAL A 134 7.90 -5.66 -5.94
CA VAL A 134 7.74 -4.49 -6.82
C VAL A 134 7.27 -4.95 -8.20
N TYR A 135 6.25 -4.31 -8.75
CA TYR A 135 5.75 -4.60 -10.08
C TYR A 135 6.65 -4.01 -11.17
N TYR A 136 7.28 -4.85 -11.99
CA TYR A 136 8.20 -4.43 -13.07
C TYR A 136 7.50 -4.22 -14.42
N GLY A 137 6.17 -4.25 -14.44
CA GLY A 137 5.39 -4.07 -15.65
C GLY A 137 4.92 -5.38 -16.28
N LEU A 138 4.48 -5.27 -17.53
CA LEU A 138 3.97 -6.40 -18.30
C LEU A 138 5.06 -7.43 -18.58
N ASN A 139 4.69 -8.71 -18.67
CA ASN A 139 5.58 -9.83 -19.02
C ASN A 139 6.05 -9.72 -20.48
N THR A 140 7.04 -8.86 -20.68
CA THR A 140 7.80 -8.67 -21.91
C THR A 140 9.24 -9.10 -21.67
N THR A 141 10.00 -9.38 -22.73
CA THR A 141 11.42 -9.75 -22.61
C THR A 141 12.20 -8.73 -21.76
N THR A 142 12.00 -7.44 -22.00
CA THR A 142 12.70 -6.36 -21.28
C THR A 142 12.33 -6.34 -19.80
N ASN A 143 11.04 -6.29 -19.46
CA ASN A 143 10.62 -6.19 -18.06
C ASN A 143 10.95 -7.45 -17.27
N THR A 144 10.82 -8.64 -17.89
CA THR A 144 11.20 -9.91 -17.28
C THR A 144 12.71 -9.96 -17.03
N SER A 145 13.53 -9.50 -17.99
CA SER A 145 14.98 -9.36 -17.78
C SER A 145 15.31 -8.39 -16.64
N ASN A 146 14.63 -7.24 -16.57
CA ASN A 146 14.84 -6.25 -15.52
C ASN A 146 14.45 -6.79 -14.14
N ALA A 147 13.33 -7.50 -14.02
CA ALA A 147 12.89 -8.15 -12.79
C ALA A 147 13.88 -9.24 -12.34
N LEU A 148 14.35 -10.08 -13.27
CA LEU A 148 15.36 -11.09 -12.97
C LEU A 148 16.69 -10.46 -12.51
N THR A 149 17.09 -9.35 -13.13
CA THR A 149 18.31 -8.60 -12.77
C THR A 149 18.17 -7.91 -11.41
N PHE A 150 16.98 -7.41 -11.08
CA PHE A 150 16.68 -6.90 -9.75
C PHE A 150 16.90 -7.98 -8.68
N GLY A 151 16.38 -9.19 -8.94
CA GLY A 151 16.57 -10.34 -8.08
C GLY A 151 15.86 -10.19 -6.74
N THR A 152 16.53 -10.59 -5.65
CA THR A 152 16.06 -10.34 -4.28
C THR A 152 17.01 -9.38 -3.62
N LYS A 153 16.47 -8.31 -3.05
CA LYS A 153 17.19 -7.41 -2.16
C LYS A 153 16.95 -7.87 -0.73
N PHE A 154 18.03 -7.93 0.04
CA PHE A 154 18.03 -8.40 1.41
C PHE A 154 18.44 -7.25 2.32
N ASN A 155 18.00 -7.31 3.57
CA ASN A 155 18.33 -6.32 4.60
C ASN A 155 17.89 -4.90 4.21
N ILE A 156 16.69 -4.78 3.63
CA ILE A 156 16.09 -3.48 3.33
C ILE A 156 15.31 -3.03 4.56
N ASP A 157 15.62 -1.83 5.02
CA ASP A 157 14.82 -1.16 6.04
C ASP A 157 13.85 -0.20 5.35
N TYR A 158 12.65 -0.02 5.90
CA TYR A 158 11.70 0.92 5.33
C TYR A 158 10.70 1.46 6.35
N THR A 159 10.15 2.61 6.01
CA THR A 159 9.05 3.26 6.72
C THR A 159 7.76 3.06 5.94
N ALA A 160 6.69 2.66 6.62
CA ALA A 160 5.36 2.53 6.06
C ALA A 160 4.41 3.56 6.67
N TYR A 161 3.76 4.36 5.83
CA TYR A 161 2.70 5.29 6.21
C TYR A 161 1.35 4.70 5.81
N THR A 162 0.61 4.22 6.81
CA THR A 162 -0.68 3.56 6.60
C THR A 162 -1.82 4.58 6.69
N PRO A 163 -2.79 4.56 5.76
CA PRO A 163 -3.93 5.47 5.74
C PRO A 163 -4.93 5.26 6.89
#